data_AF-A0A6J8F046-F1
#
_entry.id   AF-A0A6J8F046-F1
#
_cell.length_a   1.000
_cell.length_b   1.000
_cell.length_c   1.000
_cell.angle_alpha   90.00
_cell.angle_beta   90.00
_cell.angle_gamma   90.00
#
_symmetry.space_group_name_H-M   'P 1'
#
loop_
_entity.id
_entity.type
_entity.pdbx_description
1 polymer ?
#
loop_
_entity_poly.entity_id
_entity_poly.type
_entity_poly.pdbx_seq_one_letter_code
_entity_poly.pdbx_strand_id
1 'polypeptide(L)'
;MNNGPNYIWHMDGYDKLKPYGICIHGCIDGFSRNIMWLEADTTNKDPYVIAGYFIDTVREVGGCSRCIRADLGTENGIVRELQVALRDCDGHETNAFLYGTSECNQRIESWWNILRKESAHFWMDMFQTIKDDGHFSGGFLDVNLIRFCFMNLIQDELKIVVRTWNSHKLRSMKNVMTPCGRPDLLYNLPELCGTDN
;
A
#
# COMPACT_ATOMS: atom_id res chain seq x y z
N MET A 1 13.63 -10.82 -12.01
CA MET A 1 12.75 -11.05 -13.18
C MET A 1 11.44 -10.33 -12.90
N ASN A 2 11.03 -9.43 -13.79
CA ASN A 2 9.81 -8.63 -13.68
C ASN A 2 8.73 -9.31 -14.54
N ASN A 3 8.03 -10.30 -13.97
CA ASN A 3 7.16 -11.24 -14.69
C ASN A 3 5.72 -10.69 -14.88
N GLY A 4 5.60 -9.44 -15.32
CA GLY A 4 4.29 -8.82 -15.54
C GLY A 4 3.53 -8.44 -14.26
N PRO A 5 2.35 -7.79 -14.40
CA PRO A 5 1.50 -7.40 -13.28
C PRO A 5 0.99 -8.62 -12.51
N ASN A 6 0.62 -8.43 -11.25
CA ASN A 6 0.12 -9.49 -10.35
C ASN A 6 1.11 -10.62 -10.08
N TYR A 7 2.39 -10.46 -10.43
CA TYR A 7 3.40 -11.44 -10.05
C TYR A 7 3.70 -11.39 -8.54
N ILE A 8 4.04 -10.21 -8.04
CA ILE A 8 4.25 -9.97 -6.60
C ILE A 8 3.56 -8.68 -6.18
N TRP A 9 2.73 -8.75 -5.15
CA TRP A 9 2.21 -7.59 -4.44
C TRP A 9 3.03 -7.32 -3.18
N HIS A 10 3.35 -6.06 -2.93
CA HIS A 10 4.14 -5.60 -1.80
C HIS A 10 3.24 -4.84 -0.84
N MET A 11 2.91 -5.42 0.32
CA MET A 11 2.09 -4.78 1.35
C MET A 11 2.95 -4.23 2.48
N ASP A 12 2.53 -3.12 3.07
CA ASP A 12 3.22 -2.53 4.21
C ASP A 12 2.37 -1.47 4.94
N GLY A 13 2.74 -1.18 6.19
CA GLY A 13 2.17 -0.12 7.02
C GLY A 13 3.02 1.15 7.06
N TYR A 14 2.39 2.30 6.97
CA TYR A 14 3.01 3.61 7.09
C TYR A 14 2.62 4.31 8.41
N ASP A 15 3.61 4.44 9.29
CA ASP A 15 3.40 4.81 10.71
C ASP A 15 3.65 6.30 11.03
N LYS A 16 3.89 7.18 10.05
CA LYS A 16 4.29 8.58 10.36
C LYS A 16 3.21 9.42 11.05
N LEU A 17 1.94 9.07 10.87
CA LEU A 17 0.81 9.72 11.54
C LEU A 17 0.33 8.97 12.80
N LYS A 18 0.96 7.84 13.12
CA LYS A 18 0.58 6.98 14.26
C LYS A 18 0.65 7.67 15.62
N PRO A 19 1.58 8.61 15.88
CA PRO A 19 1.55 9.41 17.12
C PRO A 19 0.24 10.20 17.32
N TYR A 20 -0.50 10.47 16.24
CA TYR A 20 -1.77 11.17 16.23
C TYR A 20 -2.98 10.22 16.08
N GLY A 21 -2.73 8.91 16.14
CA GLY A 21 -3.73 7.86 16.11
C GLY A 21 -4.20 7.43 14.71
N ILE A 22 -3.53 7.86 13.65
CA ILE A 22 -3.84 7.49 12.27
C ILE A 22 -2.72 6.62 11.73
N CYS A 23 -3.06 5.42 11.27
CA CYS A 23 -2.16 4.53 10.56
C CYS A 23 -2.58 4.51 9.08
N ILE A 24 -1.63 4.36 8.17
CA ILE A 24 -1.94 4.13 6.75
C ILE A 24 -1.42 2.74 6.39
N HIS A 25 -2.19 1.97 5.63
CA HIS A 25 -1.76 0.69 5.09
C HIS A 25 -1.87 0.74 3.58
N GLY A 26 -0.88 0.19 2.87
CA GLY A 26 -0.89 0.19 1.42
C GLY A 26 -0.42 -1.13 0.83
N CYS A 27 -0.66 -1.26 -0.48
CA CYS A 27 -0.06 -2.29 -1.29
C CYS A 27 0.25 -1.78 -2.69
N ILE A 28 1.38 -2.22 -3.23
CA ILE A 28 1.84 -1.86 -4.57
C ILE A 28 2.18 -3.11 -5.38
N ASP A 29 1.80 -3.10 -6.65
CA ASP A 29 2.23 -4.13 -7.59
C ASP A 29 3.72 -4.00 -7.94
N GLY A 30 4.42 -5.12 -7.84
CA GLY A 30 5.87 -5.24 -7.98
C GLY A 30 6.38 -5.00 -9.40
N PHE A 31 5.54 -5.10 -10.42
CA PHE A 31 5.91 -4.83 -11.81
C PHE A 31 5.52 -3.41 -12.22
N SER A 32 4.21 -3.15 -12.24
CA SER A 32 3.57 -1.95 -12.79
C SER A 32 3.73 -0.70 -11.92
N ARG A 33 4.03 -0.86 -10.62
CA ARG A 33 3.97 0.21 -9.60
C ARG A 33 2.55 0.71 -9.33
N ASN A 34 1.53 -0.03 -9.74
CA ASN A 34 0.15 0.34 -9.45
C ASN A 34 -0.08 0.21 -7.94
N ILE A 35 -0.66 1.25 -7.33
CA ILE A 35 -1.09 1.20 -5.94
C ILE A 35 -2.43 0.49 -5.92
N MET A 36 -2.42 -0.71 -5.33
CA MET A 36 -3.55 -1.62 -5.28
C MET A 36 -4.58 -1.17 -4.24
N TRP A 37 -4.10 -0.70 -3.09
CA TRP A 37 -4.89 -0.02 -2.08
C TRP A 37 -4.03 0.93 -1.25
N LEU A 38 -4.68 1.90 -0.61
CA LEU A 38 -4.06 2.87 0.27
C LEU A 38 -5.11 3.41 1.24
N GLU A 39 -5.11 2.89 2.47
CA GLU A 39 -6.21 3.07 3.42
C GLU A 39 -5.70 3.65 4.74
N ALA A 40 -6.38 4.68 5.23
CA ALA A 40 -6.18 5.25 6.55
C ALA A 40 -7.11 4.56 7.56
N ASP A 41 -6.53 4.11 8.67
CA ASP A 41 -7.24 3.44 9.75
C ASP A 41 -6.73 3.90 11.12
N THR A 42 -7.47 3.51 12.14
CA THR A 42 -7.10 3.64 13.55
C THR A 42 -6.01 2.65 13.97
N THR A 43 -5.84 1.54 13.25
CA THR A 43 -4.87 0.47 13.57
C THR A 43 -4.32 -0.19 12.31
N ASN A 44 -3.02 -0.45 12.29
CA ASN A 44 -2.38 -1.33 11.31
C ASN A 44 -1.91 -2.66 11.93
N LYS A 45 -2.46 -3.03 13.08
CA LYS A 45 -2.11 -4.26 13.80
C LYS A 45 -3.22 -5.29 13.81
N ASP A 46 -4.41 -4.92 13.34
CA ASP A 46 -5.56 -5.82 13.28
C ASP A 46 -5.50 -6.63 11.98
N PRO A 47 -5.26 -7.95 12.03
CA PRO A 47 -5.21 -8.78 10.84
C PRO A 47 -6.50 -8.78 10.03
N TYR A 48 -7.67 -8.55 10.64
CA TYR A 48 -8.96 -8.55 9.94
C TYR A 48 -9.14 -7.31 9.08
N VAL A 49 -8.64 -6.16 9.55
CA VAL A 49 -8.67 -4.90 8.80
C VAL A 49 -7.82 -5.04 7.53
N ILE A 50 -6.59 -5.54 7.67
CA ILE A 50 -5.67 -5.74 6.54
C ILE A 50 -6.23 -6.81 5.58
N ALA A 51 -6.81 -7.89 6.10
CA ALA A 51 -7.50 -8.90 5.30
C ALA A 51 -8.70 -8.33 4.52
N GLY A 52 -9.44 -7.38 5.12
CA GLY A 52 -10.52 -6.66 4.45
C GLY A 52 -10.03 -5.94 3.20
N TYR A 53 -8.97 -5.13 3.34
CA TYR A 53 -8.36 -4.44 2.20
C TYR A 53 -7.93 -5.43 1.11
N PHE A 54 -7.26 -6.52 1.50
CA PHE A 54 -6.81 -7.53 0.56
C PHE A 54 -7.98 -8.16 -0.23
N ILE A 55 -9.05 -8.57 0.46
CA ILE A 55 -10.21 -9.22 -0.18
C ILE A 55 -10.99 -8.24 -1.06
N ASP A 56 -11.17 -7.00 -0.61
CA ASP A 56 -11.83 -5.97 -1.41
C ASP A 56 -11.05 -5.72 -2.70
N THR A 57 -9.71 -5.59 -2.62
CA THR A 57 -8.86 -5.46 -3.81
C THR A 57 -8.94 -6.69 -4.71
N VAL A 58 -8.84 -7.92 -4.17
CA VAL A 58 -8.96 -9.16 -4.96
C VAL A 58 -10.28 -9.20 -5.74
N ARG A 59 -11.37 -8.78 -5.10
CA ARG A 59 -12.69 -8.69 -5.74
C ARG A 59 -12.72 -7.63 -6.85
N GLU A 60 -12.14 -6.46 -6.60
CA GLU A 60 -12.12 -5.36 -7.57
C GLU A 60 -11.29 -5.67 -8.81
N VAL A 61 -10.13 -6.30 -8.64
CA VAL A 61 -9.23 -6.65 -9.75
C VAL A 61 -9.58 -7.99 -10.43
N GLY A 62 -10.49 -8.77 -9.84
CA GLY A 62 -10.95 -10.06 -10.37
C GLY A 62 -9.98 -11.21 -10.17
N GLY A 63 -9.06 -11.13 -9.19
CA GLY A 63 -8.08 -12.17 -8.90
C GLY A 63 -7.05 -11.74 -7.85
N CYS A 64 -6.18 -12.68 -7.44
CA CYS A 64 -5.07 -12.41 -6.53
C CYS A 64 -3.72 -12.45 -7.26
N SER A 65 -2.71 -11.78 -6.68
CA SER A 65 -1.34 -11.94 -7.16
C SER A 65 -0.86 -13.39 -7.02
N ARG A 66 0.17 -13.76 -7.78
CA ARG A 66 0.84 -15.05 -7.61
C ARG A 66 1.51 -15.17 -6.24
N CYS A 67 2.03 -14.05 -5.73
CA CYS A 67 2.72 -14.00 -4.46
C CYS A 67 2.50 -12.66 -3.77
N ILE A 68 2.33 -12.69 -2.46
CA ILE A 68 2.33 -11.50 -1.62
C ILE A 68 3.66 -11.42 -0.87
N ARG A 69 4.22 -10.22 -0.75
CA ARG A 69 5.35 -9.92 0.11
C ARG A 69 4.92 -8.92 1.19
N ALA A 70 5.27 -9.24 2.41
CA ALA A 70 5.04 -8.38 3.56
C ALA A 70 6.21 -8.48 4.53
N ASP A 71 6.30 -7.50 5.42
CA ASP A 71 7.21 -7.53 6.55
C ASP A 71 6.79 -8.62 7.55
N LEU A 72 7.74 -9.01 8.41
CA LEU A 72 7.51 -10.02 9.43
C LEU A 72 6.61 -9.44 10.54
N GLY A 73 5.31 -9.61 10.38
CA GLY A 73 4.28 -9.13 11.30
C GLY A 73 3.16 -10.15 11.47
N THR A 74 2.61 -10.22 12.68
CA THR A 74 1.46 -11.08 12.99
C THR A 74 0.18 -10.56 12.33
N GLU A 75 0.12 -9.25 12.08
CA GLU A 75 -0.96 -8.56 11.39
C GLU A 75 -1.20 -9.10 9.96
N ASN A 76 -0.18 -9.68 9.32
CA ASN A 76 -0.29 -10.22 7.97
C ASN A 76 -0.70 -11.70 7.92
N GLY A 77 -0.93 -12.32 9.09
CA GLY A 77 -1.23 -13.75 9.20
C GLY A 77 -2.50 -14.17 8.45
N ILE A 78 -3.58 -13.41 8.59
CA ILE A 78 -4.85 -13.72 7.89
C ILE A 78 -4.70 -13.56 6.38
N VAL A 79 -4.00 -12.50 5.91
CA VAL A 79 -3.75 -12.33 4.46
C VAL A 79 -2.96 -13.50 3.90
N ARG A 80 -1.97 -14.01 4.65
CA ARG A 80 -1.21 -15.21 4.24
C ARG A 80 -2.14 -16.42 4.06
N GLU A 81 -3.02 -16.69 5.03
CA GLU A 81 -3.95 -17.82 4.95
C GLU A 81 -4.90 -17.69 3.77
N LEU A 82 -5.50 -16.51 3.58
CA LEU A 82 -6.38 -16.21 2.45
C LEU A 82 -5.68 -16.36 1.10
N GLN A 83 -4.45 -15.84 1.00
CA GLN A 83 -3.65 -15.92 -0.23
C GLN A 83 -3.30 -17.37 -0.57
N VAL A 84 -2.95 -18.20 0.42
CA VAL A 84 -2.73 -19.64 0.18
C VAL A 84 -4.02 -20.30 -0.30
N ALA A 85 -5.14 -20.06 0.37
CA ALA A 85 -6.43 -20.66 0.00
C ALA A 85 -6.86 -20.27 -1.43
N LEU A 86 -6.72 -19.00 -1.81
CA LEU A 86 -7.04 -18.53 -3.16
C LEU A 86 -6.16 -19.20 -4.23
N ARG A 87 -4.86 -19.37 -3.96
CA ARG A 87 -3.93 -20.02 -4.91
C ARG A 87 -4.10 -21.53 -5.00
N ASP A 88 -4.48 -22.18 -3.91
CA ASP A 88 -4.80 -23.61 -3.88
C ASP A 88 -6.07 -23.89 -4.70
N CYS A 89 -7.09 -23.03 -4.60
CA CYS A 89 -8.30 -23.12 -5.43
C CYS A 89 -7.99 -23.00 -6.94
N ASP A 90 -6.98 -22.23 -7.31
CA ASP A 90 -6.53 -22.06 -8.70
C ASP A 90 -5.60 -23.18 -9.19
N GLY A 91 -5.33 -24.21 -8.35
CA GLY A 91 -4.49 -25.36 -8.72
C GLY A 91 -2.99 -25.05 -8.78
N HIS A 92 -2.51 -24.04 -8.03
CA HIS A 92 -1.12 -23.60 -8.05
C HIS A 92 -0.39 -23.86 -6.71
N GLU A 93 0.62 -24.74 -6.70
CA GLU A 93 1.38 -25.04 -5.47
C GLU A 93 2.60 -24.13 -5.20
N THR A 94 2.68 -23.69 -3.94
CA THR A 94 3.86 -23.40 -3.09
C THR A 94 4.82 -22.26 -3.47
N ASN A 95 4.42 -21.04 -3.07
CA ASN A 95 5.21 -19.91 -2.54
C ASN A 95 4.36 -18.63 -2.66
N ALA A 96 3.12 -18.69 -2.18
CA ALA A 96 2.13 -17.63 -2.36
C ALA A 96 2.35 -16.43 -1.41
N PHE A 97 3.20 -16.59 -0.40
CA PHE A 97 3.50 -15.55 0.57
C PHE A 97 4.98 -15.58 0.96
N LEU A 98 5.63 -14.40 0.96
CA LEU A 98 7.02 -14.22 1.32
C LEU A 98 7.12 -13.22 2.48
N TYR A 99 7.65 -13.67 3.61
CA TYR A 99 8.17 -12.75 4.63
C TYR A 99 9.54 -12.23 4.17
N GLY A 100 9.69 -10.92 4.16
CA GLY A 100 10.96 -10.26 3.88
C GLY A 100 11.42 -9.40 5.06
N THR A 101 12.71 -9.08 5.11
CA THR A 101 13.15 -7.88 5.82
C THR A 101 12.62 -6.65 5.06
N SER A 102 12.49 -5.50 5.73
CA SER A 102 12.07 -4.24 5.08
C SER A 102 12.92 -3.90 3.84
N GLU A 103 14.18 -4.33 3.82
CA GLU A 103 15.13 -4.22 2.70
C GLU A 103 14.66 -4.97 1.43
N CYS A 104 13.75 -5.93 1.56
CA CYS A 104 13.15 -6.71 0.47
C CYS A 104 11.81 -6.13 -0.02
N ASN A 105 11.21 -5.20 0.75
CA ASN A 105 9.94 -4.54 0.44
C ASN A 105 10.13 -3.18 -0.27
N GLN A 106 11.22 -3.09 -1.05
CA GLN A 106 11.73 -1.83 -1.61
C GLN A 106 10.72 -1.01 -2.42
N ARG A 107 9.72 -1.66 -3.02
CA ARG A 107 8.76 -0.97 -3.89
C ARG A 107 7.81 -0.08 -3.10
N ILE A 108 7.21 -0.61 -2.05
CA ILE A 108 6.33 0.16 -1.20
C ILE A 108 7.11 1.11 -0.29
N GLU A 109 8.27 0.68 0.21
CA GLU A 109 9.17 1.55 1.00
C GLU A 109 9.71 2.75 0.21
N SER A 110 10.10 2.54 -1.05
CA SER A 110 10.46 3.65 -1.93
C SER A 110 9.26 4.56 -2.21
N TRP A 111 8.06 4.01 -2.26
CA TRP A 111 6.84 4.77 -2.51
C TRP A 111 6.41 5.59 -1.29
N TRP A 112 6.60 5.08 -0.07
CA TRP A 112 6.37 5.84 1.17
C TRP A 112 7.18 7.13 1.25
N ASN A 113 8.39 7.13 0.69
CA ASN A 113 9.20 8.35 0.59
C ASN A 113 8.56 9.42 -0.32
N ILE A 114 7.77 9.00 -1.30
CA ILE A 114 7.03 9.89 -2.20
C ILE A 114 5.77 10.38 -1.48
N LEU A 115 4.98 9.47 -0.91
CA LEU A 115 3.79 9.84 -0.11
C LEU A 115 4.15 10.86 0.98
N ARG A 116 5.28 10.66 1.65
CA ARG A 116 5.77 11.59 2.67
C ARG A 116 5.96 12.99 2.11
N LYS A 117 6.64 13.13 0.98
CA LYS A 117 6.97 14.44 0.39
C LYS A 117 5.76 15.15 -0.19
N GLU A 118 4.88 14.39 -0.83
CA GLU A 118 3.77 14.97 -1.60
C GLU A 118 2.50 15.20 -0.78
N SER A 119 2.34 14.50 0.35
CA SER A 119 1.09 14.57 1.14
C SER A 119 1.34 14.51 2.65
N ALA A 120 1.93 13.42 3.17
CA ALA A 120 1.90 13.18 4.61
C ALA A 120 2.68 14.21 5.45
N HIS A 121 3.68 14.90 4.87
CA HIS A 121 4.43 15.94 5.57
C HIS A 121 3.54 17.11 6.02
N PHE A 122 2.55 17.50 5.21
CA PHE A 122 1.59 18.54 5.57
C PHE A 122 0.83 18.17 6.86
N TRP A 123 0.28 16.95 6.91
CA TRP A 123 -0.45 16.45 8.08
C TRP A 123 0.45 16.33 9.31
N MET A 124 1.69 15.87 9.13
CA MET A 124 2.67 15.81 10.20
C MET A 124 2.91 17.18 10.82
N ASP A 125 3.13 18.21 10.00
CA ASP A 125 3.41 19.57 10.45
C ASP A 125 2.18 20.20 11.11
N MET A 126 1.01 20.03 10.50
CA MET A 126 -0.25 20.54 11.05
C MET A 126 -0.56 19.92 12.43
N PHE A 127 -0.45 18.60 12.58
CA PHE A 127 -0.67 17.96 13.88
C PHE A 127 0.42 18.29 14.90
N GLN A 128 1.66 18.51 14.44
CA GLN A 128 2.73 18.99 15.30
C GLN A 128 2.43 20.40 15.82
N THR A 129 1.88 21.31 15.01
CA THR A 129 1.43 22.63 15.46
C THR A 129 0.34 22.52 16.53
N ILE A 130 -0.67 21.68 16.33
CA ILE A 130 -1.73 21.45 17.35
C ILE A 130 -1.12 20.98 18.68
N LYS A 131 -0.11 20.11 18.62
CA LYS A 131 0.62 19.65 19.80
C LYS A 131 1.44 20.76 20.45
N ASP A 132 2.18 21.53 19.67
CA ASP A 132 3.05 22.60 20.16
C ASP A 132 2.24 23.75 20.79
N ASP A 133 1.02 24.01 20.31
CA ASP A 133 0.07 24.97 20.88
C ASP A 133 -0.61 24.46 22.17
N GLY A 134 -0.34 23.22 22.59
CA GLY A 134 -0.90 22.61 23.80
C GLY A 134 -2.30 22.03 23.62
N HIS A 135 -2.78 21.87 22.38
CA HIS A 135 -4.10 21.30 22.07
C HIS A 135 -4.08 19.79 21.84
N PHE A 136 -2.91 19.15 21.90
CA PHE A 136 -2.78 17.70 21.79
C PHE A 136 -1.75 17.17 22.78
N SER A 137 -2.22 16.43 23.77
CA SER A 137 -1.40 15.71 24.77
C SER A 137 -1.17 14.24 24.41
N GLY A 138 -1.86 13.72 23.39
CA GLY A 138 -1.85 12.30 23.04
C GLY A 138 -2.80 11.43 23.88
N GLY A 139 -3.66 12.07 24.68
CA GLY A 139 -4.69 11.39 25.46
C GLY A 139 -5.78 10.78 24.57
N PHE A 140 -6.63 9.95 25.20
CA PHE A 140 -7.75 9.30 24.51
C PHE A 140 -8.66 10.31 23.79
N LEU A 141 -9.02 11.42 24.44
CA LEU A 141 -9.87 12.44 23.84
C LEU A 141 -9.21 13.06 22.61
N ASP A 142 -7.96 13.50 22.73
CA ASP A 142 -7.22 14.18 21.67
C ASP A 142 -7.08 13.30 20.42
N VAL A 143 -6.71 12.03 20.62
CA VAL A 143 -6.59 11.05 19.53
C VAL A 143 -7.93 10.84 18.83
N ASN A 144 -9.03 10.71 19.58
CA ASN A 144 -10.35 10.54 18.98
C ASN A 144 -10.84 11.80 18.25
N LEU A 145 -10.49 13.00 18.74
CA LEU A 145 -10.78 14.26 18.04
C LEU A 145 -10.02 14.36 16.73
N ILE A 146 -8.72 14.00 16.71
CA ILE A 146 -7.93 13.96 15.48
C ILE A 146 -8.57 13.00 14.46
N ARG A 147 -8.91 11.78 14.91
CA ARG A 147 -9.55 10.77 14.05
C ARG A 147 -10.89 11.27 13.50
N PHE A 148 -11.73 11.82 14.37
CA PHE A 148 -13.05 12.31 13.98
C PHE A 148 -12.97 13.45 12.96
N CYS A 149 -12.07 14.42 13.17
CA CYS A 149 -11.97 15.60 12.33
C CYS A 149 -11.22 15.33 11.01
N PHE A 150 -10.18 14.50 11.02
CA PHE A 150 -9.21 14.45 9.93
C PHE A 150 -9.09 13.10 9.22
N MET A 151 -9.55 11.98 9.80
CA MET A 151 -9.39 10.66 9.16
C MET A 151 -10.02 10.61 7.77
N ASN A 152 -11.26 11.10 7.63
CA ASN A 152 -11.95 11.10 6.35
C ASN A 152 -11.28 12.04 5.33
N LEU A 153 -10.77 13.19 5.79
CA LEU A 153 -10.04 14.14 4.94
C LEU A 153 -8.74 13.53 4.42
N ILE A 154 -7.99 12.87 5.30
CA ILE A 154 -6.78 12.13 4.92
C ILE A 154 -7.14 11.02 3.93
N GLN A 155 -8.18 10.24 4.21
CA GLN A 155 -8.61 9.18 3.30
C GLN A 155 -8.97 9.70 1.89
N ASP A 156 -9.68 10.82 1.81
CA ASP A 156 -10.02 11.43 0.52
C ASP A 156 -8.80 11.97 -0.22
N GLU A 157 -7.81 12.52 0.50
CA GLU A 157 -6.53 12.90 -0.08
C GLU A 157 -5.74 11.68 -0.57
N LEU A 158 -5.69 10.59 0.20
CA LEU A 158 -5.05 9.34 -0.22
C LEU A 158 -5.66 8.80 -1.51
N LYS A 159 -6.98 8.86 -1.69
CA LYS A 159 -7.63 8.49 -2.97
C LYS A 159 -7.15 9.37 -4.13
N ILE A 160 -6.94 10.67 -3.91
CA ILE A 160 -6.40 11.59 -4.92
C ILE A 160 -4.94 11.23 -5.23
N VAL A 161 -4.14 10.93 -4.22
CA VAL A 161 -2.75 10.48 -4.36
C VAL A 161 -2.69 9.19 -5.21
N VAL A 162 -3.52 8.20 -4.93
CA VAL A 162 -3.59 6.95 -5.70
C VAL A 162 -3.93 7.22 -7.16
N ARG A 163 -4.98 7.99 -7.43
CA ARG A 163 -5.37 8.33 -8.82
C ARG A 163 -4.26 9.05 -9.57
N THR A 164 -3.64 10.03 -8.91
CA THR A 164 -2.56 10.82 -9.50
C THR A 164 -1.35 9.95 -9.78
N TRP A 165 -0.96 9.11 -8.83
CA TRP A 165 0.14 8.17 -8.97
C TRP A 165 -0.14 7.15 -10.07
N ASN A 166 -1.29 6.49 -10.06
CA ASN A 166 -1.55 5.42 -11.02
C ASN A 166 -1.64 5.91 -12.48
N SER A 167 -2.00 7.19 -12.68
CA SER A 167 -2.05 7.84 -13.99
C SER A 167 -0.75 8.56 -14.42
N HIS A 168 0.22 8.78 -13.51
CA HIS A 168 1.44 9.51 -13.85
C HIS A 168 2.37 8.68 -14.73
N LYS A 169 3.21 9.35 -15.52
CA LYS A 169 4.23 8.69 -16.33
C LYS A 169 5.47 8.39 -15.48
N LEU A 170 5.80 7.12 -15.31
CA LEU A 170 7.04 6.70 -14.67
C LEU A 170 8.23 7.20 -15.48
N ARG A 171 9.24 7.72 -14.78
CA ARG A 171 10.49 8.17 -15.41
C ARG A 171 11.22 6.95 -15.99
N SER A 172 11.58 7.02 -17.27
CA SER A 172 12.41 6.00 -17.92
C SER A 172 13.80 5.97 -17.28
N MET A 173 14.21 4.84 -16.72
CA MET A 173 15.59 4.58 -16.33
C MET A 173 16.32 3.85 -17.46
N LYS A 174 17.63 4.10 -17.60
CA LYS A 174 18.48 3.45 -18.62
C LYS A 174 18.68 1.94 -18.42
N ASN A 175 18.25 1.38 -17.28
CA ASN A 175 18.31 -0.05 -17.00
C ASN A 175 17.09 -0.77 -17.58
N VAL A 176 17.36 -1.73 -18.47
CA VAL A 176 16.44 -2.50 -19.32
C VAL A 176 15.32 -3.24 -18.55
N MET A 177 15.40 -3.37 -17.23
CA MET A 177 14.49 -4.19 -16.42
C MET A 177 13.33 -3.43 -15.76
N THR A 178 13.27 -2.10 -15.82
CA THR A 178 12.14 -1.34 -15.23
C THR A 178 11.18 -0.91 -16.33
N PRO A 179 9.90 -1.34 -16.28
CA PRO A 179 8.94 -0.97 -17.30
C PRO A 179 8.75 0.56 -17.31
N CYS A 180 8.77 1.15 -18.51
CA CYS A 180 8.44 2.55 -18.72
C CYS A 180 6.97 2.66 -19.11
N GLY A 181 6.24 3.63 -18.56
CA GLY A 181 4.80 3.74 -18.80
C GLY A 181 4.07 4.41 -17.65
N ARG A 182 2.74 4.33 -17.70
CA ARG A 182 1.87 4.72 -16.57
C ARG A 182 1.52 3.47 -15.78
N PRO A 183 1.51 3.49 -14.44
CA PRO A 183 1.18 2.32 -13.65
C PRO A 183 -0.14 1.65 -14.07
N ASP A 184 -1.19 2.43 -14.37
CA ASP A 184 -2.46 1.89 -14.87
C ASP A 184 -2.33 1.18 -16.21
N LEU A 185 -1.55 1.71 -17.14
CA LEU A 185 -1.34 1.07 -18.44
C LEU A 185 -0.48 -0.18 -18.30
N LEU A 186 0.56 -0.13 -17.46
CA LEU A 186 1.42 -1.27 -17.18
C LEU A 186 0.69 -2.40 -16.46
N TYR A 187 -0.32 -2.08 -15.67
CA TYR A 187 -1.12 -3.05 -14.95
C TYR A 187 -2.22 -3.66 -15.83
N ASN A 188 -2.99 -2.84 -16.54
CA ASN A 188 -4.17 -3.30 -17.28
C ASN A 188 -3.86 -3.72 -18.72
N LEU A 189 -2.81 -3.16 -19.34
CA LEU A 189 -2.46 -3.36 -20.74
C LEU A 189 -0.93 -3.56 -20.91
N PRO A 190 -0.33 -4.56 -20.23
CA PRO A 190 1.13 -4.78 -20.26
C PRO A 190 1.67 -5.05 -21.67
N GLU A 191 0.86 -5.64 -22.55
CA GLU A 191 1.18 -5.93 -23.95
C GLU A 191 1.49 -4.66 -24.76
N LEU A 192 0.75 -3.57 -24.51
CA LEU A 192 0.97 -2.27 -25.16
C LEU A 192 2.28 -1.61 -24.73
N CYS A 193 2.88 -2.09 -23.64
CA CYS A 193 4.15 -1.61 -23.10
C CYS A 193 5.33 -2.54 -23.45
N GLY A 194 5.10 -3.55 -24.31
CA GLY A 194 6.14 -4.44 -24.82
C GLY A 194 6.53 -5.60 -23.89
N THR A 195 5.60 -6.06 -23.06
CA THR A 195 5.79 -7.18 -22.12
C THR A 195 4.64 -8.18 -22.22
N ASP A 196 4.95 -9.46 -22.49
CA ASP A 196 3.99 -10.56 -22.58
C ASP A 196 3.64 -11.11 -21.17
N ASN A 197 2.42 -11.66 -21.01
CA ASN A 197 1.88 -12.29 -19.80
C ASN A 197 2.59 -13.59 -19.41
#